data_AF-A0AAV9ZBG0-F1
#
_entry.id   AF-A0AAV9ZBG0-F1
#
_cell.length_a   1.000
_cell.length_b   1.000
_cell.length_c   1.000
_cell.angle_alpha   90.00
_cell.angle_beta   90.00
_cell.angle_gamma   90.00
#
_symmetry.space_group_name_H-M   'P 1'
#
loop_
_entity.id
_entity.type
_entity.pdbx_description
1 polymer ?
#
loop_
_entity_poly.entity_id
_entity_poly.type
_entity_poly.pdbx_seq_one_letter_code
_entity_poly.pdbx_strand_id
1 'polypeptide(L)'
;MECSPFTHYFLSNYAPNDQEIAAIRAFVAPAFITPYSEELSRLQALIDKLSIERDQLKDYVDAHKALISPVRQIPEDILREIFHACLPTSRNARMSTSDAPLLLGHICRGWRNIVMSTPTLWTSIHIHLDFLTASNQRLAGAMHWLNRTVSSPLSLSLLASRKPLPAFLTSSTVTRYSFITHALLETASRWRHLDLIALELSSLSALSSFAAPALQSIQITSPHDISRLYSLLVGGPELRRVSLHCILPTNILQDTTIPWAQLTHLTLASYSTPHNVHISSQELIFAVIHQCRHLVHLCVEISLGTFTSSDVTELPKLQSFTIRSPFVLQVEEVHTPLHCLRMPNLRHLGLPPLSVLEDGSLLPASFQFVPSSLVSITIDFGSFTLPSLSSLLAAFPHIRRMQIHDRSPRLPQPHTHPYATARTLLPLLSQLSPASRTSKFKPDIFPKL
;
A
#
# COMPACT_ATOMS: atom_id res chain seq x y z
N MET A 1 44.79 -4.35 -63.08
CA MET A 1 44.10 -5.63 -63.35
C MET A 1 44.04 -5.76 -64.85
N GLU A 2 44.81 -6.68 -65.44
CA GLU A 2 44.63 -7.04 -66.84
C GLU A 2 43.21 -7.60 -67.01
N CYS A 3 42.45 -7.12 -67.99
CA CYS A 3 41.09 -7.63 -68.24
C CYS A 3 41.19 -9.12 -68.56
N SER A 4 40.47 -9.95 -67.78
CA SER A 4 40.44 -11.39 -68.03
C SER A 4 39.97 -11.65 -69.46
N PRO A 5 40.66 -12.50 -70.24
CA PRO A 5 40.21 -12.87 -71.58
C PRO A 5 38.88 -13.64 -71.57
N PHE A 6 38.35 -13.98 -70.39
CA PHE A 6 37.06 -14.65 -70.20
C PHE A 6 35.94 -13.71 -69.71
N THR A 7 36.20 -12.40 -69.62
CA THR A 7 35.24 -11.43 -69.05
C THR A 7 33.90 -11.41 -69.80
N HIS A 8 33.90 -11.64 -71.12
CA HIS A 8 32.69 -11.67 -71.95
C HIS A 8 31.80 -12.91 -71.73
N TYR A 9 32.29 -13.92 -70.99
CA TYR A 9 31.49 -15.08 -70.57
C TYR A 9 30.89 -14.93 -69.16
N PHE A 10 31.24 -13.87 -68.42
CA PHE A 10 30.67 -13.64 -67.09
C PHE A 10 29.15 -13.47 -67.18
N LEU A 11 28.42 -14.10 -66.25
CA LEU A 11 26.95 -14.10 -66.18
C LEU A 11 26.24 -14.79 -67.38
N SER A 12 26.95 -15.60 -68.16
CA SER A 12 26.38 -16.47 -69.20
C SER A 12 26.28 -17.94 -68.76
N ASN A 13 25.49 -18.75 -69.47
CA ASN A 13 25.42 -20.21 -69.26
C ASN A 13 26.52 -20.98 -70.05
N TYR A 14 27.60 -20.29 -70.46
CA TYR A 14 28.69 -20.89 -71.22
C TYR A 14 29.45 -21.92 -70.37
N ALA A 15 29.69 -23.12 -70.93
CA ALA A 15 30.44 -24.20 -70.30
C ALA A 15 31.85 -24.28 -70.91
N PRO A 16 32.92 -23.90 -70.19
CA PRO A 16 34.28 -23.92 -70.73
C PRO A 16 34.79 -25.35 -70.94
N ASN A 17 35.64 -25.54 -71.95
CA ASN A 17 36.32 -26.82 -72.20
C ASN A 17 37.50 -27.04 -71.22
N ASP A 18 38.07 -28.24 -71.18
CA ASP A 18 39.12 -28.60 -70.21
C ASP A 18 40.37 -27.69 -70.27
N GLN A 19 40.73 -27.19 -71.45
CA GLN A 19 41.86 -26.27 -71.61
C GLN A 19 41.53 -24.87 -71.08
N GLU A 20 40.31 -24.38 -71.33
CA GLU A 20 39.81 -23.12 -70.80
C GLU A 20 39.64 -23.19 -69.27
N ILE A 21 39.18 -24.32 -68.72
CA ILE A 21 39.13 -24.55 -67.28
C ILE A 21 40.52 -24.44 -66.67
N ALA A 22 41.54 -25.06 -67.29
CA ALA A 22 42.91 -24.96 -66.83
C ALA A 22 43.44 -23.51 -66.90
N ALA A 23 43.14 -22.78 -67.98
CA ALA A 23 43.52 -21.38 -68.15
C ALA A 23 42.82 -20.44 -67.15
N ILE A 24 41.53 -20.62 -66.89
CA ILE A 24 40.76 -19.87 -65.89
C ILE A 24 41.31 -20.14 -64.49
N ARG A 25 41.60 -21.40 -64.14
CA ARG A 25 42.20 -21.74 -62.84
C ARG A 25 43.57 -21.11 -62.64
N ALA A 26 44.39 -21.04 -63.69
CA ALA A 26 45.67 -20.35 -63.65
C ALA A 26 45.51 -18.82 -63.52
N PHE A 27 44.49 -18.23 -64.16
CA PHE A 27 44.21 -16.79 -64.14
C PHE A 27 43.58 -16.31 -62.82
N VAL A 28 42.73 -17.13 -62.18
CA VAL A 28 42.09 -16.83 -60.87
C VAL A 28 42.94 -17.41 -59.73
N ALA A 29 44.26 -17.44 -59.91
CA ALA A 29 45.16 -17.98 -58.90
C ALA A 29 44.90 -17.30 -57.53
N PRO A 30 44.84 -18.06 -56.42
CA PRO A 30 44.65 -17.50 -55.09
C PRO A 30 45.65 -16.38 -54.76
N ALA A 31 46.84 -16.43 -55.38
CA ALA A 31 47.90 -15.45 -55.29
C ALA A 31 47.48 -14.00 -55.56
N PHE A 32 46.40 -13.75 -56.31
CA PHE A 32 45.89 -12.39 -56.55
C PHE A 32 45.12 -11.80 -55.35
N ILE A 33 44.52 -12.65 -54.52
CA ILE A 33 43.71 -12.24 -53.36
C ILE A 33 44.52 -12.36 -52.06
N THR A 34 45.52 -13.25 -52.01
CA THR A 34 46.31 -13.52 -50.81
C THR A 34 46.93 -12.25 -50.18
N PRO A 35 47.55 -11.30 -50.91
CA PRO A 35 48.16 -10.13 -50.28
C PRO A 35 47.13 -9.21 -49.63
N TYR A 36 45.95 -9.07 -50.25
CA TYR A 36 44.85 -8.28 -49.68
C TYR A 36 44.20 -8.99 -48.48
N SER A 37 44.12 -10.32 -48.49
CA SER A 37 43.64 -11.09 -47.33
C SER A 37 44.62 -11.05 -46.15
N GLU A 38 45.93 -11.04 -46.40
CA GLU A 38 46.97 -10.85 -45.39
C GLU A 38 46.92 -9.44 -44.82
N GLU A 39 46.77 -8.41 -45.67
CA GLU A 39 46.64 -7.03 -45.21
C GLU A 39 45.35 -6.81 -44.43
N LEU A 40 44.22 -7.38 -44.84
CA LEU A 40 42.97 -7.38 -44.06
C LEU A 40 43.18 -8.04 -42.69
N SER A 41 43.88 -9.17 -42.64
CA SER A 41 44.20 -9.86 -41.38
C SER A 41 45.09 -9.01 -40.48
N ARG A 42 46.09 -8.32 -41.06
CA ARG A 42 46.98 -7.40 -40.34
C ARG A 42 46.23 -6.19 -39.77
N LEU A 43 45.37 -5.57 -40.58
CA LEU A 43 44.54 -4.44 -40.17
C LEU A 43 43.52 -4.86 -39.10
N GLN A 44 42.92 -6.04 -39.24
CA GLN A 44 42.02 -6.57 -38.22
C GLN A 44 42.74 -6.78 -36.89
N ALA A 45 43.95 -7.37 -36.90
CA ALA A 45 44.76 -7.52 -35.70
C ALA A 45 45.13 -6.17 -35.06
N LEU A 46 45.37 -5.13 -35.87
CA LEU A 46 45.62 -3.78 -35.37
C LEU A 46 44.36 -3.14 -34.74
N ILE A 47 43.20 -3.32 -35.37
CA ILE A 47 41.90 -2.87 -34.83
C ILE A 47 41.61 -3.55 -33.50
N ASP A 48 41.85 -4.85 -33.40
CA ASP A 48 41.63 -5.61 -32.17
C ASP A 48 42.57 -5.12 -31.06
N LYS A 49 43.85 -4.90 -31.38
CA LYS A 49 44.82 -4.33 -30.44
C LYS A 49 44.40 -2.94 -29.94
N LEU A 50 44.07 -2.02 -30.84
CA LEU A 50 43.66 -0.66 -30.48
C LEU A 50 42.34 -0.65 -29.71
N SER A 51 41.43 -1.59 -30.01
CA SER A 51 40.17 -1.73 -29.27
C SER A 51 40.42 -2.13 -27.82
N ILE A 52 41.34 -3.07 -27.57
CA ILE A 52 41.77 -3.46 -26.23
C ILE A 52 42.38 -2.27 -25.48
N GLU A 53 43.32 -1.55 -26.11
CA GLU A 53 43.95 -0.36 -25.49
C GLU A 53 42.92 0.74 -25.18
N ARG A 54 41.97 0.98 -26.09
CA ARG A 54 40.86 1.92 -25.92
C ARG A 54 39.94 1.52 -24.77
N ASP A 55 39.62 0.24 -24.62
CA ASP A 55 38.79 -0.25 -23.50
C ASP A 55 39.50 -0.09 -22.16
N GLN A 56 40.80 -0.40 -22.09
CA GLN A 56 41.60 -0.17 -20.88
C GLN A 56 41.66 1.30 -20.48
N LEU A 57 41.89 2.20 -21.45
CA LEU A 57 41.90 3.65 -21.20
C LEU A 57 40.52 4.16 -20.79
N LYS A 58 39.45 3.62 -21.38
CA LYS A 58 38.07 3.96 -21.00
C LYS A 58 37.79 3.55 -19.55
N ASP A 59 38.16 2.34 -19.15
CA ASP A 59 38.03 1.88 -17.77
C ASP A 59 38.81 2.78 -16.79
N TYR A 60 40.02 3.20 -17.18
CA TYR A 60 40.84 4.14 -16.40
C TYR A 60 40.16 5.51 -16.25
N VAL A 61 39.62 6.07 -17.34
CA VAL A 61 38.89 7.34 -17.33
C VAL A 61 37.61 7.24 -16.48
N ASP A 62 36.84 6.16 -16.63
CA ASP A 62 35.60 5.95 -15.89
C ASP A 62 35.86 5.77 -14.39
N ALA A 63 36.96 5.12 -14.01
CA ALA A 63 37.40 5.04 -12.61
C ALA A 63 37.71 6.42 -12.03
N HIS A 64 38.41 7.30 -12.76
CA HIS A 64 38.71 8.66 -12.31
C HIS A 64 37.46 9.53 -12.23
N LYS A 65 36.57 9.45 -13.22
CA LYS A 65 35.24 10.11 -13.18
C LYS A 65 34.44 9.67 -11.96
N ALA A 66 34.48 8.38 -11.61
CA ALA A 66 33.81 7.87 -10.43
C ALA A 66 34.40 8.42 -9.13
N LEU A 67 35.72 8.70 -9.06
CA LEU A 67 36.38 9.32 -7.90
C LEU A 67 35.94 10.77 -7.68
N ILE A 68 35.79 11.54 -8.76
CA ILE A 68 35.34 12.94 -8.70
C ILE A 68 33.82 13.10 -8.78
N SER A 69 33.07 12.00 -8.69
CA SER A 69 31.62 12.02 -8.74
C SER A 69 31.05 12.89 -7.61
N PRO A 70 30.12 13.82 -7.88
CA PRO A 70 29.54 14.71 -6.87
C PRO A 70 28.96 13.95 -5.67
N VAL A 71 28.44 12.74 -5.88
CA VAL A 71 27.85 11.91 -4.82
C VAL A 71 28.85 11.55 -3.72
N ARG A 72 30.15 11.49 -4.03
CA ARG A 72 31.22 11.21 -3.06
C ARG A 72 31.62 12.45 -2.24
N GLN A 73 31.21 13.63 -2.69
CA GLN A 73 31.46 14.91 -2.01
C GLN A 73 30.31 15.33 -1.10
N ILE A 74 29.17 14.62 -1.16
CA ILE A 74 28.03 14.88 -0.28
C ILE A 74 28.42 14.50 1.16
N PRO A 75 28.28 15.42 2.14
CA PRO A 75 28.51 15.10 3.54
C PRO A 75 27.61 13.95 4.01
N GLU A 76 28.11 13.15 4.94
CA GLU A 76 27.39 11.97 5.44
C GLU A 76 26.00 12.32 6.01
N ASP A 77 25.88 13.44 6.72
CA ASP A 77 24.61 13.88 7.30
C ASP A 77 23.55 14.18 6.23
N ILE A 78 23.96 14.78 5.11
CA ILE A 78 23.05 15.04 3.98
C ILE A 78 22.65 13.72 3.29
N LEU A 79 23.58 12.75 3.18
CA LEU A 79 23.24 11.42 2.68
C LEU A 79 22.22 10.71 3.60
N ARG A 80 22.37 10.82 4.93
CA ARG A 80 21.41 10.25 5.89
C ARG A 80 20.02 10.84 5.71
N GLU A 81 19.91 12.16 5.53
CA GLU A 81 18.63 12.82 5.26
C GLU A 81 18.00 12.37 3.93
N ILE A 82 18.81 12.24 2.87
CA ILE A 82 18.36 11.69 1.59
C ILE A 82 17.86 10.25 1.78
N PHE A 83 18.57 9.42 2.53
CA PHE A 83 18.19 8.03 2.78
C PHE A 83 16.89 7.92 3.56
N HIS A 84 16.67 8.82 4.53
CA HIS A 84 15.41 8.96 5.24
C HIS A 84 14.26 9.30 4.30
N ALA A 85 14.47 10.25 3.37
CA ALA A 85 13.48 10.61 2.36
C ALA A 85 13.18 9.48 1.36
N CYS A 86 14.10 8.52 1.19
CA CYS A 86 13.89 7.33 0.36
C CYS A 86 13.08 6.22 1.06
N LEU A 87 12.82 6.32 2.36
CA LEU A 87 12.03 5.31 3.07
C LEU A 87 10.57 5.31 2.57
N PRO A 88 9.89 4.15 2.55
CA PRO A 88 8.47 4.09 2.21
C PRO A 88 7.62 4.96 3.15
N THR A 89 6.81 5.86 2.58
CA THR A 89 5.98 6.79 3.35
C THR A 89 4.57 6.28 3.64
N SER A 90 4.05 5.37 2.80
CA SER A 90 2.67 4.87 2.90
C SER A 90 2.55 3.52 3.59
N ARG A 91 3.67 2.86 3.89
CA ARG A 91 3.71 1.51 4.46
C ARG A 91 5.02 1.29 5.20
N ASN A 92 5.10 0.25 6.00
CA ASN A 92 6.36 -0.16 6.58
C ASN A 92 7.32 -0.77 5.53
N ALA A 93 8.62 -0.65 5.78
CA ALA A 93 9.66 -1.15 4.88
C ALA A 93 9.61 -2.68 4.76
N ARG A 94 9.69 -3.22 3.55
CA ARG A 94 9.77 -4.68 3.35
C ARG A 94 11.23 -5.10 3.43
N MET A 95 11.47 -6.31 3.91
CA MET A 95 12.77 -6.97 3.82
C MET A 95 13.03 -7.43 2.38
N SER A 96 13.22 -6.47 1.47
CA SER A 96 13.50 -6.69 0.05
C SER A 96 14.66 -5.79 -0.39
N THR A 97 15.50 -6.30 -1.28
CA THR A 97 16.59 -5.51 -1.89
C THR A 97 16.08 -4.42 -2.83
N SER A 98 14.79 -4.45 -3.19
CA SER A 98 14.11 -3.42 -3.96
C SER A 98 13.52 -2.28 -3.10
N ASP A 99 13.58 -2.40 -1.77
CA ASP A 99 13.05 -1.40 -0.83
C ASP A 99 14.18 -0.82 0.02
N ALA A 100 14.11 0.49 0.34
CA ALA A 100 14.96 1.10 1.35
C ALA A 100 14.59 0.56 2.76
N PRO A 101 15.56 0.42 3.68
CA PRO A 101 16.97 0.81 3.54
C PRO A 101 17.87 -0.18 2.81
N LEU A 102 17.45 -1.44 2.57
CA LEU A 102 18.32 -2.46 1.97
C LEU A 102 18.81 -2.06 0.57
N LEU A 103 17.92 -1.53 -0.28
CA LEU A 103 18.25 -1.00 -1.61
C LEU A 103 19.46 -0.06 -1.57
N LEU A 104 19.48 0.87 -0.61
CA LEU A 104 20.53 1.86 -0.46
C LEU A 104 21.87 1.20 -0.11
N GLY A 105 21.83 0.15 0.71
CA GLY A 105 23.01 -0.66 1.04
C GLY A 105 23.57 -1.50 -0.12
N HIS A 106 22.84 -1.65 -1.22
CA HIS A 106 23.32 -2.37 -2.41
C HIS A 106 24.07 -1.47 -3.41
N ILE A 107 23.98 -0.15 -3.29
CA ILE A 107 24.54 0.80 -4.27
C ILE A 107 26.07 0.81 -4.24
N CYS A 108 26.67 1.08 -3.08
CA CYS A 108 28.12 1.06 -2.91
C CYS A 108 28.52 0.74 -1.46
N ARG A 109 29.81 0.47 -1.23
CA ARG A 109 30.33 0.15 0.12
C ARG A 109 30.13 1.32 1.11
N GLY A 110 30.34 2.56 0.68
CA GLY A 110 30.15 3.74 1.54
C GLY A 110 28.71 3.88 2.01
N TRP A 111 27.75 3.78 1.08
CA TRP A 111 26.33 3.86 1.39
C TRP A 111 25.87 2.71 2.28
N ARG A 112 26.40 1.50 2.04
CA ARG A 112 26.17 0.37 2.94
C ARG A 112 26.61 0.69 4.37
N ASN A 113 27.80 1.24 4.57
CA ASN A 113 28.28 1.58 5.91
C ASN A 113 27.37 2.60 6.61
N ILE A 114 26.93 3.65 5.89
CA ILE A 114 25.98 4.64 6.41
C ILE A 114 24.66 3.98 6.79
N VAL A 115 24.07 3.19 5.88
CA VAL A 115 22.83 2.46 6.11
C VAL A 115 22.95 1.54 7.33
N MET A 116 24.05 0.80 7.44
CA MET A 116 24.26 -0.14 8.55
C MET A 116 24.49 0.55 9.89
N SER A 117 25.05 1.77 9.91
CA SER A 117 25.37 2.56 11.12
C SER A 117 24.30 3.58 11.52
N THR A 118 23.18 3.64 10.80
CA THR A 118 22.09 4.59 11.07
C THR A 118 20.83 3.86 11.54
N PRO A 119 20.64 3.64 12.86
CA PRO A 119 19.51 2.87 13.43
C PRO A 119 18.13 3.37 13.01
N THR A 120 17.98 4.69 12.84
CA THR A 120 16.71 5.34 12.50
C THR A 120 16.14 4.87 11.15
N LEU A 121 16.99 4.44 10.20
CA LEU A 121 16.57 3.87 8.92
C LEU A 121 15.89 2.49 9.05
N TRP A 122 16.08 1.81 10.18
CA TRP A 122 15.58 0.45 10.43
C TRP A 122 14.32 0.42 11.32
N THR A 123 13.84 1.59 11.75
CA THR A 123 12.72 1.74 12.70
C THR A 123 11.36 1.24 12.20
N SER A 124 11.24 0.99 10.89
CA SER A 124 10.03 0.50 10.26
C SER A 124 10.29 -0.85 9.59
N ILE A 125 9.45 -1.86 9.85
CA ILE A 125 9.55 -3.17 9.23
C ILE A 125 8.18 -3.82 9.01
N HIS A 126 8.03 -4.48 7.86
CA HIS A 126 6.91 -5.35 7.53
C HIS A 126 7.38 -6.82 7.52
N ILE A 127 6.78 -7.65 8.38
CA ILE A 127 7.11 -9.06 8.56
C ILE A 127 5.89 -9.88 8.14
N HIS A 128 6.12 -10.82 7.23
CA HIS A 128 5.09 -11.76 6.79
C HIS A 128 5.40 -13.13 7.41
N LEU A 129 4.49 -13.58 8.27
CA LEU A 129 4.68 -14.74 9.13
C LEU A 129 4.64 -16.06 8.34
N ASP A 130 3.94 -16.12 7.21
CA ASP A 130 3.89 -17.35 6.39
C ASP A 130 5.25 -17.74 5.84
N PHE A 131 6.13 -16.79 5.57
CA PHE A 131 7.48 -17.10 5.10
C PHE A 131 8.36 -17.74 6.16
N LEU A 132 7.98 -17.64 7.44
CA LEU A 132 8.63 -18.36 8.52
C LEU A 132 8.33 -19.86 8.45
N THR A 133 7.31 -20.29 7.72
CA THR A 133 7.10 -21.70 7.42
C THR A 133 8.08 -22.21 6.36
N ALA A 134 8.63 -21.33 5.51
CA ALA A 134 9.39 -21.69 4.32
C ALA A 134 10.93 -21.45 4.39
N SER A 135 11.45 -20.48 5.16
CA SER A 135 12.89 -20.17 5.13
C SER A 135 13.48 -19.61 6.44
N ASN A 136 14.54 -20.24 6.95
CA ASN A 136 15.33 -19.77 8.10
C ASN A 136 16.08 -18.46 7.81
N GLN A 137 16.44 -18.21 6.54
CA GLN A 137 17.17 -16.99 6.15
C GLN A 137 16.34 -15.73 6.37
N ARG A 138 15.02 -15.83 6.18
CA ARG A 138 14.09 -14.70 6.38
C ARG A 138 13.87 -14.40 7.85
N LEU A 139 13.81 -15.43 8.70
CA LEU A 139 13.79 -15.27 10.15
C LEU A 139 15.07 -14.56 10.62
N ALA A 140 16.23 -15.04 10.17
CA ALA A 140 17.51 -14.39 10.46
C ALA A 140 17.49 -12.92 9.98
N GLY A 141 17.00 -12.64 8.76
CA GLY A 141 16.86 -11.27 8.25
C GLY A 141 16.02 -10.37 9.16
N ALA A 142 14.88 -10.85 9.65
CA ALA A 142 14.02 -10.12 10.58
C ALA A 142 14.75 -9.81 11.90
N MET A 143 15.47 -10.79 12.45
CA MET A 143 16.27 -10.61 13.68
C MET A 143 17.37 -9.55 13.49
N HIS A 144 18.12 -9.65 12.39
CA HIS A 144 19.16 -8.66 12.08
C HIS A 144 18.58 -7.26 11.91
N TRP A 145 17.37 -7.16 11.37
CA TRP A 145 16.67 -5.88 11.26
C TRP A 145 16.29 -5.32 12.62
N LEU A 146 15.64 -6.11 13.47
CA LEU A 146 15.21 -5.69 14.81
C LEU A 146 16.40 -5.26 15.67
N ASN A 147 17.50 -6.02 15.64
CA ASN A 147 18.72 -5.71 16.39
C ASN A 147 19.36 -4.37 16.00
N ARG A 148 19.16 -3.90 14.76
CA ARG A 148 19.72 -2.61 14.29
C ARG A 148 18.96 -1.40 14.81
N THR A 149 17.75 -1.59 15.31
CA THR A 149 16.92 -0.47 15.78
C THR A 149 17.36 0.08 17.13
N VAL A 150 18.16 -0.70 17.88
CA VAL A 150 18.77 -0.39 19.18
C VAL A 150 17.74 0.06 20.23
N SER A 151 17.53 1.36 20.43
CA SER A 151 16.57 1.94 21.40
C SER A 151 15.51 2.82 20.74
N SER A 152 15.50 2.89 19.40
CA SER A 152 14.59 3.76 18.63
C SER A 152 13.13 3.30 18.68
N PRO A 153 12.12 4.19 18.63
CA PRO A 153 10.72 3.79 18.51
C PRO A 153 10.46 2.97 17.23
N LEU A 154 9.59 1.96 17.31
CA LEU A 154 9.35 1.00 16.23
C LEU A 154 7.97 1.13 15.59
N SER A 155 7.94 0.99 14.27
CA SER A 155 6.74 0.80 13.47
C SER A 155 6.75 -0.60 12.86
N LEU A 156 5.85 -1.48 13.33
CA LEU A 156 5.79 -2.87 12.92
C LEU A 156 4.49 -3.14 12.15
N SER A 157 4.60 -3.88 11.04
CA SER A 157 3.45 -4.46 10.36
C SER A 157 3.63 -5.97 10.27
N LEU A 158 2.69 -6.73 10.84
CA LEU A 158 2.70 -8.19 10.87
C LEU A 158 1.56 -8.71 10.00
N LEU A 159 1.89 -9.52 8.99
CA LEU A 159 0.91 -10.16 8.11
C LEU A 159 0.96 -11.67 8.31
N ALA A 160 -0.14 -12.29 8.72
CA ALA A 160 -0.28 -13.74 8.79
C ALA A 160 -1.18 -14.29 7.69
N SER A 161 -1.13 -15.61 7.50
CA SER A 161 -1.99 -16.33 6.57
C SER A 161 -3.44 -16.21 6.97
N ARG A 162 -4.28 -16.06 5.94
CA ARG A 162 -5.73 -16.28 6.07
C ARG A 162 -6.12 -17.76 6.05
N LYS A 163 -5.20 -18.63 5.63
CA LYS A 163 -5.45 -20.07 5.65
C LYS A 163 -5.29 -20.54 7.09
N PRO A 164 -6.23 -21.34 7.62
CA PRO A 164 -6.04 -21.95 8.91
C PRO A 164 -4.71 -22.71 8.91
N LEU A 165 -3.96 -22.59 10.00
CA LEU A 165 -2.77 -23.42 10.17
C LEU A 165 -3.15 -24.88 9.89
N PRO A 166 -2.35 -25.64 9.11
CA PRO A 166 -2.59 -27.06 8.93
C PRO A 166 -2.76 -27.71 10.31
N ALA A 167 -3.77 -28.58 10.46
CA ALA A 167 -4.06 -29.27 11.73
C ALA A 167 -2.82 -29.98 12.32
N PHE A 168 -1.83 -30.27 11.48
CA PHE A 168 -0.52 -30.77 11.84
C PHE A 168 0.57 -29.73 11.52
N LEU A 169 0.82 -28.81 12.44
CA LEU A 169 2.05 -28.03 12.41
C LEU A 169 3.24 -28.95 12.69
N THR A 170 4.29 -28.84 11.87
CA THR A 170 5.57 -29.49 12.22
C THR A 170 6.15 -28.84 13.47
N SER A 171 6.82 -29.62 14.32
CA SER A 171 7.54 -29.10 15.50
C SER A 171 8.46 -27.92 15.13
N SER A 172 9.17 -28.01 14.00
CA SER A 172 10.01 -26.93 13.47
C SER A 172 9.27 -25.64 13.15
N THR A 173 8.00 -25.69 12.76
CA THR A 173 7.20 -24.51 12.47
C THR A 173 6.75 -23.83 13.75
N VAL A 174 6.28 -24.60 14.73
CA VAL A 174 5.94 -24.08 16.07
C VAL A 174 7.14 -23.37 16.71
N THR A 175 8.33 -23.99 16.65
CA THR A 175 9.56 -23.39 17.19
C THR A 175 9.92 -22.08 16.50
N ARG A 176 9.76 -21.97 15.17
CA ARG A 176 10.02 -20.72 14.43
C ARG A 176 9.06 -19.60 14.81
N TYR A 177 7.77 -19.92 14.98
CA TYR A 177 6.78 -18.96 15.49
C TYR A 177 7.12 -18.49 16.90
N SER A 178 7.42 -19.42 17.81
CA SER A 178 7.82 -19.10 19.18
C SER A 178 9.06 -18.21 19.25
N PHE A 179 10.06 -18.48 18.40
CA PHE A 179 11.29 -17.69 18.38
C PHE A 179 11.06 -16.25 17.90
N ILE A 180 10.32 -16.06 16.79
CA ILE A 180 10.04 -14.70 16.30
C ILE A 180 9.12 -13.93 17.25
N THR A 181 8.16 -14.60 17.89
CA THR A 181 7.26 -13.93 18.84
C THR A 181 8.06 -13.45 20.03
N HIS A 182 8.97 -14.26 20.58
CA HIS A 182 9.87 -13.84 21.65
C HIS A 182 10.70 -12.61 21.24
N ALA A 183 11.31 -12.64 20.07
CA ALA A 183 12.11 -11.52 19.57
C ALA A 183 11.29 -10.24 19.33
N LEU A 184 10.05 -10.38 18.83
CA LEU A 184 9.14 -9.26 18.70
C LEU A 184 8.80 -8.69 20.08
N LEU A 185 8.49 -9.55 21.04
CA LEU A 185 8.12 -9.18 22.41
C LEU A 185 9.24 -8.47 23.16
N GLU A 186 10.50 -8.84 22.96
CA GLU A 186 11.67 -8.11 23.50
C GLU A 186 11.69 -6.63 23.08
N THR A 187 11.06 -6.31 21.95
CA THR A 187 10.98 -4.95 21.42
C THR A 187 9.66 -4.23 21.76
N ALA A 188 8.71 -4.90 22.44
CA ALA A 188 7.34 -4.41 22.63
C ALA A 188 7.24 -3.08 23.38
N SER A 189 8.14 -2.82 24.32
CA SER A 189 8.20 -1.55 25.07
C SER A 189 8.45 -0.33 24.18
N ARG A 190 8.97 -0.53 22.97
CA ARG A 190 9.34 0.52 22.02
C ARG A 190 8.39 0.60 20.82
N TRP A 191 7.35 -0.23 20.77
CA TRP A 191 6.38 -0.19 19.69
C TRP A 191 5.60 1.11 19.75
N ARG A 192 5.68 1.91 18.68
CA ARG A 192 4.97 3.18 18.51
C ARG A 192 3.79 3.03 17.58
N HIS A 193 3.97 2.24 16.52
CA HIS A 193 2.94 1.93 15.53
C HIS A 193 2.92 0.42 15.31
N LEU A 194 1.74 -0.19 15.44
CA LEU A 194 1.55 -1.61 15.23
C LEU A 194 0.39 -1.84 14.26
N ASP A 195 0.66 -2.57 13.19
CA ASP A 195 -0.32 -2.94 12.18
C ASP A 195 -0.36 -4.47 12.06
N LEU A 196 -1.53 -5.05 12.32
CA LEU A 196 -1.75 -6.47 12.43
C LEU A 196 -2.76 -6.90 11.37
N ILE A 197 -2.31 -7.67 10.37
CA ILE A 197 -3.13 -8.00 9.20
C ILE A 197 -3.32 -9.52 9.10
N ALA A 198 -4.56 -9.93 8.86
CA ALA A 198 -4.98 -11.31 8.60
C ALA A 198 -4.52 -12.31 9.67
N LEU A 199 -4.53 -11.92 10.94
CA LEU A 199 -4.04 -12.75 12.03
C LEU A 199 -5.04 -13.82 12.47
N GLU A 200 -4.70 -15.10 12.26
CA GLU A 200 -5.18 -16.17 13.12
C GLU A 200 -4.42 -16.13 14.46
N LEU A 201 -5.06 -15.63 15.52
CA LEU A 201 -4.41 -15.35 16.81
C LEU A 201 -3.97 -16.57 17.61
N SER A 202 -4.26 -17.78 17.12
CA SER A 202 -3.66 -19.02 17.64
C SER A 202 -2.13 -18.95 17.58
N SER A 203 -1.57 -18.32 16.54
CA SER A 203 -0.12 -18.21 16.30
C SER A 203 0.58 -17.14 17.15
N LEU A 204 -0.16 -16.21 17.74
CA LEU A 204 0.36 -15.04 18.46
C LEU A 204 -0.24 -14.92 19.86
N SER A 205 -0.56 -16.04 20.51
CA SER A 205 -1.03 -16.07 21.90
C SER A 205 -0.08 -15.34 22.83
N ALA A 206 1.23 -15.36 22.55
CA ALA A 206 2.22 -14.63 23.33
C ALA A 206 2.00 -13.11 23.33
N LEU A 207 1.31 -12.51 22.35
CA LEU A 207 0.99 -11.08 22.36
C LEU A 207 -0.07 -10.71 23.41
N SER A 208 -0.83 -11.69 23.93
CA SER A 208 -1.97 -11.41 24.83
C SER A 208 -1.60 -11.00 26.24
N SER A 209 -0.34 -11.21 26.62
CA SER A 209 0.15 -10.95 27.98
C SER A 209 1.00 -9.69 28.11
N PHE A 210 1.24 -8.96 27.02
CA PHE A 210 2.15 -7.82 27.03
C PHE A 210 1.45 -6.49 26.86
N ALA A 211 1.93 -5.52 27.62
CA ALA A 211 1.62 -4.12 27.45
C ALA A 211 2.61 -3.48 26.47
N ALA A 212 2.12 -2.56 25.64
CA ALA A 212 2.94 -1.76 24.74
C ALA A 212 2.87 -0.29 25.18
N PRO A 213 3.64 0.12 26.20
CA PRO A 213 3.49 1.42 26.85
C PRO A 213 3.75 2.62 25.92
N ALA A 214 4.61 2.45 24.92
CA ALA A 214 4.93 3.49 23.94
C ALA A 214 3.96 3.55 22.73
N LEU A 215 2.92 2.69 22.71
CA LEU A 215 2.05 2.51 21.56
C LEU A 215 1.15 3.72 21.34
N GLN A 216 1.28 4.35 20.17
CA GLN A 216 0.50 5.52 19.77
C GLN A 216 -0.55 5.20 18.72
N SER A 217 -0.30 4.19 17.88
CA SER A 217 -1.22 3.75 16.83
C SER A 217 -1.28 2.24 16.78
N ILE A 218 -2.49 1.70 16.76
CA ILE A 218 -2.74 0.29 16.49
C ILE A 218 -3.76 0.14 15.38
N GLN A 219 -3.46 -0.72 14.43
CA GLN A 219 -4.37 -1.15 13.38
C GLN A 219 -4.46 -2.68 13.41
N ILE A 220 -5.68 -3.19 13.44
CA ILE A 220 -5.95 -4.63 13.46
C ILE A 220 -6.96 -4.92 12.36
N THR A 221 -6.57 -5.72 11.39
CA THR A 221 -7.42 -6.23 10.33
C THR A 221 -7.45 -7.75 10.44
N SER A 222 -8.51 -8.34 10.99
CA SER A 222 -8.60 -9.79 11.18
C SER A 222 -10.01 -10.32 10.95
N PRO A 223 -10.19 -11.41 10.17
CA PRO A 223 -11.48 -12.08 10.07
C PRO A 223 -11.83 -12.89 11.34
N HIS A 224 -10.95 -12.92 12.34
CA HIS A 224 -11.10 -13.69 13.57
C HIS A 224 -11.31 -12.80 14.80
N ASP A 225 -11.74 -13.39 15.91
CA ASP A 225 -11.86 -12.73 17.21
C ASP A 225 -10.51 -12.19 17.68
N ILE A 226 -10.50 -10.94 18.13
CA ILE A 226 -9.30 -10.21 18.58
C ILE A 226 -9.21 -10.04 20.10
N SER A 227 -10.09 -10.66 20.88
CA SER A 227 -10.15 -10.55 22.34
C SER A 227 -8.81 -10.75 23.03
N ARG A 228 -7.93 -11.59 22.46
CA ARG A 228 -6.58 -11.85 22.98
C ARG A 228 -5.63 -10.65 22.88
N LEU A 229 -5.89 -9.68 22.02
CA LEU A 229 -5.03 -8.50 21.85
C LEU A 229 -5.41 -7.34 22.79
N TYR A 230 -6.34 -7.59 23.71
CA TYR A 230 -6.84 -6.62 24.68
C TYR A 230 -5.72 -5.92 25.48
N SER A 231 -4.67 -6.65 25.89
CA SER A 231 -3.56 -6.08 26.66
C SER A 231 -2.81 -4.95 25.92
N LEU A 232 -2.80 -4.97 24.59
CA LEU A 232 -2.18 -3.93 23.76
C LEU A 232 -3.01 -2.64 23.75
N LEU A 233 -4.34 -2.75 23.89
CA LEU A 233 -5.24 -1.61 23.93
C LEU A 233 -5.23 -0.94 25.31
N VAL A 234 -5.29 -1.74 26.38
CA VAL A 234 -5.26 -1.23 27.76
C VAL A 234 -3.87 -0.74 28.15
N GLY A 235 -2.83 -1.47 27.77
CA GLY A 235 -1.44 -1.17 28.13
C GLY A 235 -0.81 0.00 27.36
N GLY A 236 -1.60 0.78 26.61
CA GLY A 236 -1.14 1.90 25.78
C GLY A 236 -1.60 3.26 26.32
N PRO A 237 -0.94 3.85 27.34
CA PRO A 237 -1.29 5.17 27.87
C PRO A 237 -1.07 6.28 26.84
N GLU A 238 -0.21 6.08 25.84
CA GLU A 238 0.01 7.06 24.75
C GLU A 238 -0.83 6.80 23.50
N LEU A 239 -1.81 5.89 23.57
CA LEU A 239 -2.62 5.51 22.42
C LEU A 239 -3.45 6.71 21.92
N ARG A 240 -3.33 7.03 20.63
CA ARG A 240 -4.05 8.14 19.98
C ARG A 240 -4.83 7.69 18.76
N ARG A 241 -4.44 6.57 18.13
CA ARG A 241 -5.07 6.06 16.91
C ARG A 241 -5.39 4.58 17.05
N VAL A 242 -6.65 4.22 16.89
CA VAL A 242 -7.12 2.83 16.94
C VAL A 242 -7.93 2.56 15.68
N SER A 243 -7.58 1.51 14.96
CA SER A 243 -8.30 1.06 13.77
C SER A 243 -8.57 -0.43 13.86
N LEU A 244 -9.82 -0.81 14.11
CA LEU A 244 -10.26 -2.19 14.23
C LEU A 244 -11.13 -2.53 13.02
N HIS A 245 -10.63 -3.41 12.17
CA HIS A 245 -11.33 -4.06 11.06
C HIS A 245 -11.43 -5.56 11.39
N CYS A 246 -12.36 -5.92 12.26
CA CYS A 246 -12.46 -7.28 12.78
C CYS A 246 -13.87 -7.60 13.26
N ILE A 247 -14.13 -8.83 13.69
CA ILE A 247 -15.32 -9.09 14.52
C ILE A 247 -15.09 -8.35 15.83
N LEU A 248 -15.84 -7.26 16.08
CA LEU A 248 -15.66 -6.41 17.25
C LEU A 248 -16.17 -7.16 18.49
N PRO A 249 -15.30 -7.55 19.44
CA PRO A 249 -15.74 -8.33 20.58
C PRO A 249 -16.33 -7.40 21.66
N THR A 250 -17.46 -7.82 22.24
CA THR A 250 -18.26 -6.97 23.14
C THR A 250 -17.50 -6.57 24.41
N ASN A 251 -16.64 -7.45 24.91
CA ASN A 251 -15.77 -7.18 26.06
C ASN A 251 -14.84 -5.99 25.81
N ILE A 252 -14.26 -5.84 24.61
CA ILE A 252 -13.40 -4.70 24.28
C ILE A 252 -14.22 -3.41 24.25
N LEU A 253 -15.41 -3.43 23.64
CA LEU A 253 -16.22 -2.22 23.50
C LEU A 253 -16.83 -1.74 24.83
N GLN A 254 -17.13 -2.66 25.75
CA GLN A 254 -17.67 -2.34 27.07
C GLN A 254 -16.59 -1.94 28.09
N ASP A 255 -15.31 -2.16 27.78
CA ASP A 255 -14.24 -1.93 28.73
C ASP A 255 -13.90 -0.44 28.87
N THR A 256 -13.96 0.03 30.12
CA THR A 256 -13.64 1.41 30.50
C THR A 256 -12.15 1.61 30.84
N THR A 257 -11.37 0.53 30.98
CA THR A 257 -9.92 0.58 31.20
C THR A 257 -9.16 0.94 29.93
N ILE A 258 -9.75 0.69 28.76
CA ILE A 258 -9.18 1.15 27.49
C ILE A 258 -9.30 2.68 27.44
N PRO A 259 -8.21 3.41 27.17
CA PRO A 259 -8.21 4.86 27.23
C PRO A 259 -8.86 5.49 25.98
N TRP A 260 -10.17 5.27 25.78
CA TRP A 260 -10.95 5.79 24.65
C TRP A 260 -10.94 7.33 24.58
N ALA A 261 -10.95 8.01 25.73
CA ALA A 261 -11.07 9.46 25.82
C ALA A 261 -9.91 10.26 25.21
N GLN A 262 -8.72 9.67 25.15
CA GLN A 262 -7.52 10.31 24.57
C GLN A 262 -7.36 10.04 23.07
N LEU A 263 -8.22 9.21 22.46
CA LEU A 263 -8.13 8.90 21.05
C LEU A 263 -8.46 10.13 20.19
N THR A 264 -7.68 10.25 19.12
CA THR A 264 -7.83 11.29 18.10
C THR A 264 -8.29 10.71 16.77
N HIS A 265 -7.98 9.45 16.50
CA HIS A 265 -8.41 8.73 15.30
C HIS A 265 -8.99 7.39 15.73
N LEU A 266 -10.25 7.15 15.38
CA LEU A 266 -10.94 5.91 15.68
C LEU A 266 -11.59 5.36 14.42
N THR A 267 -11.27 4.12 14.08
CA THR A 267 -11.96 3.35 13.05
C THR A 267 -12.49 2.08 13.69
N LEU A 268 -13.81 1.88 13.63
CA LEU A 268 -14.49 0.67 14.09
C LEU A 268 -15.26 0.09 12.92
N ALA A 269 -14.77 -1.02 12.38
CA ALA A 269 -15.32 -1.70 11.23
C ALA A 269 -15.52 -3.17 11.55
N SER A 270 -16.78 -3.59 11.61
CA SER A 270 -17.15 -4.97 11.97
C SER A 270 -17.29 -5.85 10.74
N TYR A 271 -16.61 -6.99 10.70
CA TYR A 271 -16.92 -8.02 9.70
C TYR A 271 -18.26 -8.68 10.02
N SER A 272 -19.34 -8.21 9.39
CA SER A 272 -20.63 -8.92 9.42
C SER A 272 -20.63 -10.02 8.35
N THR A 273 -20.65 -11.30 8.76
CA THR A 273 -21.14 -12.34 7.85
C THR A 273 -22.67 -12.26 7.80
N PRO A 274 -23.34 -12.64 6.68
CA PRO A 274 -24.80 -12.56 6.55
C PRO A 274 -25.58 -13.27 7.67
N HIS A 275 -24.92 -14.20 8.38
CA HIS A 275 -25.51 -15.01 9.43
C HIS A 275 -25.21 -14.51 10.86
N ASN A 276 -24.32 -13.52 11.06
CA ASN A 276 -23.93 -12.99 12.38
C ASN A 276 -23.99 -11.44 12.42
N VAL A 277 -25.11 -10.85 12.01
CA VAL A 277 -25.36 -9.42 12.23
C VAL A 277 -25.78 -9.22 13.68
N HIS A 278 -24.83 -9.02 14.60
CA HIS A 278 -25.15 -8.71 15.99
C HIS A 278 -25.52 -7.22 16.12
N ILE A 279 -26.82 -6.92 16.14
CA ILE A 279 -27.40 -5.59 16.46
C ILE A 279 -26.77 -5.01 17.74
N SER A 280 -26.41 -5.87 18.71
CA SER A 280 -25.73 -5.52 19.97
C SER A 280 -24.38 -4.82 19.81
N SER A 281 -23.71 -4.92 18.65
CA SER A 281 -22.41 -4.28 18.43
C SER A 281 -22.54 -2.77 18.15
N GLN A 282 -23.69 -2.30 17.64
CA GLN A 282 -23.86 -0.91 17.24
C GLN A 282 -24.04 0.03 18.43
N GLU A 283 -24.88 -0.32 19.41
CA GLU A 283 -25.04 0.45 20.65
C GLU A 283 -23.70 0.59 21.40
N LEU A 284 -22.90 -0.48 21.39
CA LEU A 284 -21.57 -0.49 22.00
C LEU A 284 -20.58 0.41 21.25
N ILE A 285 -20.66 0.49 19.92
CA ILE A 285 -19.85 1.44 19.13
C ILE A 285 -20.16 2.87 19.56
N PHE A 286 -21.45 3.23 19.72
CA PHE A 286 -21.81 4.57 20.21
C PHE A 286 -21.37 4.79 21.65
N ALA A 287 -21.51 3.80 22.53
CA ALA A 287 -20.99 3.87 23.91
C ALA A 287 -19.48 4.16 23.96
N VAL A 288 -18.69 3.61 23.03
CA VAL A 288 -17.27 3.95 22.86
C VAL A 288 -17.10 5.38 22.34
N ILE A 289 -17.87 5.80 21.33
CA ILE A 289 -17.79 7.16 20.76
C ILE A 289 -18.12 8.23 21.81
N HIS A 290 -19.10 7.98 22.70
CA HIS A 290 -19.46 8.87 23.81
C HIS A 290 -18.28 9.16 24.74
N GLN A 291 -17.33 8.23 24.87
CA GLN A 291 -16.14 8.40 25.68
C GLN A 291 -15.05 9.24 24.97
N CYS A 292 -15.08 9.32 23.64
CA CYS A 292 -13.99 9.86 22.82
C CYS A 292 -14.11 11.38 22.56
N ARG A 293 -13.70 12.24 23.49
CA ARG A 293 -13.86 13.71 23.39
C ARG A 293 -12.81 14.45 22.55
N HIS A 294 -11.78 13.75 22.07
CA HIS A 294 -10.66 14.35 21.33
C HIS A 294 -10.55 13.86 19.89
N LEU A 295 -11.59 13.18 19.38
CA LEU A 295 -11.61 12.70 18.00
C LEU A 295 -11.48 13.84 17.00
N VAL A 296 -10.56 13.64 16.07
CA VAL A 296 -10.33 14.44 14.86
C VAL A 296 -10.82 13.66 13.64
N HIS A 297 -10.62 12.33 13.65
CA HIS A 297 -11.09 11.42 12.62
C HIS A 297 -11.90 10.27 13.23
N LEU A 298 -13.10 10.03 12.70
CA LEU A 298 -13.96 8.92 13.06
C LEU A 298 -14.41 8.18 11.79
N CYS A 299 -14.23 6.86 11.78
CA CYS A 299 -14.76 5.98 10.75
C CYS A 299 -15.54 4.85 11.41
N VAL A 300 -16.80 4.66 11.02
CA VAL A 300 -17.64 3.58 11.52
C VAL A 300 -18.19 2.76 10.37
N GLU A 301 -18.16 1.45 10.48
CA GLU A 301 -18.87 0.56 9.57
C GLU A 301 -20.23 0.20 10.16
N ILE A 302 -21.27 0.37 9.34
CA ILE A 302 -22.66 0.15 9.68
C ILE A 302 -23.17 -1.00 8.84
N SER A 303 -23.86 -1.94 9.48
CA SER A 303 -24.64 -3.00 8.84
C SER A 303 -26.13 -2.63 8.82
N LEU A 304 -26.93 -3.37 8.04
CA LEU A 304 -28.38 -3.19 7.94
C LEU A 304 -29.08 -3.20 9.31
N GLY A 305 -30.01 -2.27 9.53
CA GLY A 305 -30.79 -2.15 10.76
C GLY A 305 -30.97 -0.71 11.24
N THR A 306 -32.05 -0.46 11.98
CA THR A 306 -32.35 0.86 12.55
C THR A 306 -31.67 1.05 13.90
N PHE A 307 -31.00 2.19 14.07
CA PHE A 307 -30.35 2.59 15.32
C PHE A 307 -31.36 3.25 16.27
N THR A 308 -31.28 2.90 17.56
CA THR A 308 -32.16 3.43 18.62
C THR A 308 -31.46 4.38 19.60
N SER A 309 -30.21 4.80 19.34
CA SER A 309 -29.49 5.70 20.24
C SER A 309 -30.15 7.09 20.28
N SER A 310 -30.56 7.52 21.48
CA SER A 310 -31.11 8.85 21.75
C SER A 310 -30.06 9.87 22.19
N ASP A 311 -28.86 9.41 22.58
CA ASP A 311 -27.88 10.24 23.25
C ASP A 311 -27.02 10.99 22.24
N VAL A 312 -26.92 12.31 22.43
CA VAL A 312 -26.14 13.18 21.56
C VAL A 312 -24.73 13.36 22.11
N THR A 313 -23.72 13.01 21.32
CA THR A 313 -22.31 13.21 21.63
C THR A 313 -21.78 14.49 21.02
N GLU A 314 -21.11 15.33 21.81
CA GLU A 314 -20.39 16.48 21.29
C GLU A 314 -18.95 16.10 20.90
N LEU A 315 -18.63 16.25 19.61
CA LEU A 315 -17.32 15.98 19.03
C LEU A 315 -16.74 17.28 18.43
N PRO A 316 -16.34 18.26 19.26
CA PRO A 316 -15.98 19.60 18.80
C PRO A 316 -14.70 19.62 17.96
N LYS A 317 -13.80 18.64 18.11
CA LYS A 317 -12.54 18.55 17.36
C LYS A 317 -12.65 17.75 16.07
N LEU A 318 -13.81 17.13 15.80
CA LEU A 318 -13.96 16.22 14.68
C LEU A 318 -13.93 16.97 13.35
N GLN A 319 -12.97 16.62 12.51
CA GLN A 319 -12.77 17.22 11.18
C GLN A 319 -13.17 16.25 10.07
N SER A 320 -13.16 14.96 10.32
CA SER A 320 -13.46 13.92 9.34
C SER A 320 -14.34 12.85 9.96
N PHE A 321 -15.49 12.62 9.34
CA PHE A 321 -16.41 11.54 9.69
C PHE A 321 -16.66 10.69 8.45
N THR A 322 -16.58 9.38 8.59
CA THR A 322 -16.84 8.44 7.50
C THR A 322 -17.71 7.30 7.98
N ILE A 323 -18.83 7.12 7.29
CA ILE A 323 -19.70 5.97 7.46
C ILE A 323 -19.39 5.02 6.30
N ARG A 324 -19.12 3.75 6.61
CA ARG A 324 -18.92 2.67 5.64
C ARG A 324 -20.02 1.63 5.78
N SER A 325 -20.31 0.93 4.70
CA SER A 325 -21.15 -0.27 4.73
C SER A 325 -20.74 -1.18 3.58
N PRO A 326 -20.72 -2.51 3.80
CA PRO A 326 -20.58 -3.47 2.72
C PRO A 326 -21.87 -3.63 1.88
N PHE A 327 -22.98 -3.03 2.34
CA PHE A 327 -24.29 -3.07 1.69
C PHE A 327 -24.72 -1.68 1.21
N VAL A 328 -25.68 -1.64 0.29
CA VAL A 328 -26.37 -0.40 -0.05
C VAL A 328 -27.38 -0.10 1.06
N LEU A 329 -27.19 1.00 1.78
CA LEU A 329 -28.04 1.42 2.89
C LEU A 329 -29.17 2.34 2.42
N GLN A 330 -30.30 2.32 3.12
CA GLN A 330 -31.32 3.37 2.98
C GLN A 330 -30.86 4.67 3.65
N VAL A 331 -31.36 5.81 3.18
CA VAL A 331 -31.02 7.14 3.74
C VAL A 331 -31.39 7.27 5.23
N GLU A 332 -32.40 6.53 5.67
CA GLU A 332 -32.83 6.50 7.09
C GLU A 332 -31.80 5.81 7.99
N GLU A 333 -31.07 4.82 7.47
CA GLU A 333 -30.06 4.09 8.25
C GLU A 333 -28.83 4.96 8.58
N VAL A 334 -28.57 6.00 7.79
CA VAL A 334 -27.52 6.98 8.11
C VAL A 334 -28.02 8.16 8.94
N HIS A 335 -29.32 8.27 9.21
CA HIS A 335 -29.88 9.38 10.00
C HIS A 335 -29.32 9.39 11.43
N THR A 336 -29.44 8.28 12.15
CA THR A 336 -29.04 8.21 13.56
C THR A 336 -27.55 8.50 13.80
N PRO A 337 -26.58 7.93 13.06
CA PRO A 337 -25.17 8.31 13.24
C PRO A 337 -24.89 9.79 12.95
N LEU A 338 -25.65 10.43 12.06
CA LEU A 338 -25.52 11.87 11.78
C LEU A 338 -26.21 12.72 12.85
N HIS A 339 -27.35 12.27 13.38
CA HIS A 339 -28.13 12.95 14.42
C HIS A 339 -27.44 12.91 15.79
N CYS A 340 -26.95 11.73 16.19
CA CYS A 340 -26.37 11.52 17.52
C CYS A 340 -24.98 12.14 17.69
N LEU A 341 -24.38 12.68 16.62
CA LEU A 341 -23.04 13.26 16.67
C LEU A 341 -23.09 14.76 16.33
N ARG A 342 -22.87 15.62 17.32
CA ARG A 342 -22.66 17.06 17.10
C ARG A 342 -21.22 17.30 16.66
N MET A 343 -21.04 17.67 15.40
CA MET A 343 -19.74 17.78 14.74
C MET A 343 -19.52 19.19 14.15
N PRO A 344 -19.43 20.26 14.97
CA PRO A 344 -19.46 21.64 14.49
C PRO A 344 -18.29 22.01 13.56
N ASN A 345 -17.16 21.33 13.66
CA ASN A 345 -15.95 21.60 12.88
C ASN A 345 -15.70 20.59 11.76
N LEU A 346 -16.74 19.86 11.33
CA LEU A 346 -16.61 18.84 10.29
C LEU A 346 -16.20 19.48 8.96
N ARG A 347 -15.14 18.94 8.35
CA ARG A 347 -14.60 19.36 7.05
C ARG A 347 -14.74 18.28 5.99
N HIS A 348 -14.74 17.02 6.42
CA HIS A 348 -14.86 15.86 5.54
C HIS A 348 -15.97 14.91 5.99
N LEU A 349 -16.86 14.55 5.07
CA LEU A 349 -17.90 13.54 5.26
C LEU A 349 -17.75 12.43 4.23
N GLY A 350 -17.68 11.19 4.67
CA GLY A 350 -17.71 10.00 3.83
C GLY A 350 -19.02 9.25 4.02
N LEU A 351 -19.72 8.95 2.94
CA LEU A 351 -21.00 8.24 2.93
C LEU A 351 -20.86 6.88 2.25
N PRO A 352 -21.56 5.85 2.77
CA PRO A 352 -21.60 4.53 2.16
C PRO A 352 -22.45 4.56 0.88
N PRO A 353 -22.53 3.44 0.13
CA PRO A 353 -23.49 3.31 -0.95
C PRO A 353 -24.92 3.49 -0.39
N LEU A 354 -25.67 4.49 -0.90
CA LEU A 354 -27.06 4.73 -0.50
C LEU A 354 -28.03 4.33 -1.61
N SER A 355 -29.19 3.80 -1.21
CA SER A 355 -30.35 3.68 -2.06
C SER A 355 -31.20 4.95 -1.98
N VAL A 356 -31.58 5.48 -3.13
CA VAL A 356 -32.48 6.64 -3.21
C VAL A 356 -33.92 6.16 -3.00
N LEU A 357 -34.73 6.96 -2.31
CA LEU A 357 -36.17 6.73 -2.15
C LEU A 357 -36.88 6.73 -3.52
N GLU A 358 -38.07 6.13 -3.60
CA GLU A 358 -38.85 6.03 -4.85
C GLU A 358 -39.16 7.39 -5.50
N ASP A 359 -39.12 8.48 -4.72
CA ASP A 359 -39.33 9.86 -5.16
C ASP A 359 -38.04 10.54 -5.70
N GLY A 360 -36.91 9.85 -5.71
CA GLY A 360 -35.64 10.37 -6.20
C GLY A 360 -34.94 11.36 -5.26
N SER A 361 -35.50 11.63 -4.08
CA SER A 361 -34.97 12.59 -3.12
C SER A 361 -34.07 11.93 -2.06
N LEU A 362 -33.03 12.63 -1.63
CA LEU A 362 -32.39 12.36 -0.34
C LEU A 362 -33.14 13.22 0.67
N LEU A 363 -33.65 12.64 1.77
CA LEU A 363 -34.24 13.42 2.85
C LEU A 363 -33.24 14.49 3.32
N PRO A 364 -33.51 15.79 3.13
CA PRO A 364 -32.65 16.86 3.66
C PRO A 364 -32.56 16.77 5.20
N ALA A 365 -33.58 16.19 5.83
CA ALA A 365 -33.67 16.02 7.28
C ALA A 365 -32.52 15.19 7.87
N SER A 366 -32.05 14.11 7.20
CA SER A 366 -30.93 13.31 7.71
C SER A 366 -29.60 14.08 7.71
N PHE A 367 -29.49 15.07 6.82
CA PHE A 367 -28.28 15.87 6.62
C PHE A 367 -28.32 17.23 7.32
N GLN A 368 -29.45 17.61 7.94
CA GLN A 368 -29.58 18.90 8.64
C GLN A 368 -28.60 19.07 9.81
N PHE A 369 -28.09 17.96 10.35
CA PHE A 369 -27.12 17.94 11.44
C PHE A 369 -25.65 18.07 10.98
N VAL A 370 -25.41 17.98 9.67
CA VAL A 370 -24.09 18.18 9.07
C VAL A 370 -23.84 19.67 8.91
N PRO A 371 -22.70 20.21 9.37
CA PRO A 371 -22.45 21.64 9.29
C PRO A 371 -22.25 22.09 7.85
N SER A 372 -22.69 23.31 7.54
CA SER A 372 -22.48 23.96 6.24
C SER A 372 -21.00 24.18 5.91
N SER A 373 -20.11 24.15 6.92
CA SER A 373 -18.65 24.26 6.78
C SER A 373 -17.97 23.10 6.06
N LEU A 374 -18.73 22.10 5.62
CA LEU A 374 -18.23 20.92 4.92
C LEU A 374 -17.46 21.30 3.64
N VAL A 375 -16.20 20.87 3.53
CA VAL A 375 -15.31 21.22 2.41
C VAL A 375 -15.14 20.04 1.44
N SER A 376 -15.24 18.82 1.93
CA SER A 376 -14.96 17.61 1.15
C SER A 376 -15.99 16.54 1.41
N ILE A 377 -16.55 15.94 0.36
CA ILE A 377 -17.44 14.79 0.48
C ILE A 377 -16.88 13.59 -0.30
N THR A 378 -16.95 12.41 0.31
CA THR A 378 -16.67 11.14 -0.35
C THR A 378 -17.94 10.32 -0.38
N ILE A 379 -18.29 9.77 -1.54
CA ILE A 379 -19.48 8.94 -1.71
C ILE A 379 -19.04 7.64 -2.37
N ASP A 380 -19.32 6.51 -1.70
CA ASP A 380 -19.23 5.21 -2.34
C ASP A 380 -20.48 5.00 -3.22
N PHE A 381 -20.31 4.53 -4.45
CA PHE A 381 -21.35 4.54 -5.47
C PHE A 381 -22.48 3.58 -5.11
N GLY A 382 -23.64 4.14 -4.80
CA GLY A 382 -24.94 3.47 -4.69
C GLY A 382 -25.86 3.80 -5.87
N SER A 383 -27.19 3.78 -5.68
CA SER A 383 -28.15 4.12 -6.72
C SER A 383 -28.42 5.63 -6.84
N PHE A 384 -27.39 6.46 -6.71
CA PHE A 384 -27.55 7.92 -6.77
C PHE A 384 -27.95 8.40 -8.18
N THR A 385 -28.97 9.26 -8.24
CA THR A 385 -29.42 9.96 -9.44
C THR A 385 -28.80 11.37 -9.51
N LEU A 386 -28.79 12.01 -10.69
CA LEU A 386 -28.33 13.40 -10.81
C LEU A 386 -29.12 14.40 -9.93
N PRO A 387 -30.46 14.29 -9.83
CA PRO A 387 -31.23 15.15 -8.93
C PRO A 387 -30.82 14.99 -7.46
N SER A 388 -30.60 13.74 -7.00
CA SER A 388 -30.23 13.50 -5.60
C SER A 388 -28.84 14.06 -5.26
N LEU A 389 -27.88 13.93 -6.17
CA LEU A 389 -26.57 14.57 -6.06
C LEU A 389 -26.65 16.10 -6.08
N SER A 390 -27.52 16.67 -6.92
CA SER A 390 -27.71 18.12 -7.02
C SER A 390 -28.31 18.68 -5.74
N SER A 391 -29.31 18.02 -5.16
CA SER A 391 -29.91 18.39 -3.87
C SER A 391 -28.89 18.31 -2.73
N LEU A 392 -28.03 17.30 -2.72
CA LEU A 392 -26.95 17.18 -1.73
C LEU A 392 -25.94 18.33 -1.84
N LEU A 393 -25.53 18.68 -3.06
CA LEU A 393 -24.61 19.79 -3.30
C LEU A 393 -25.24 21.14 -2.97
N ALA A 394 -26.54 21.31 -3.22
CA ALA A 394 -27.30 22.50 -2.84
C ALA A 394 -27.36 22.68 -1.32
N ALA A 395 -27.47 21.59 -0.56
CA ALA A 395 -27.45 21.64 0.90
C ALA A 395 -26.08 22.07 1.49
N PHE A 396 -24.99 21.90 0.72
CA PHE A 396 -23.62 22.16 1.18
C PHE A 396 -22.85 23.05 0.19
N PRO A 397 -23.11 24.37 0.19
CA PRO A 397 -22.56 25.30 -0.80
C PRO A 397 -21.03 25.47 -0.72
N HIS A 398 -20.39 25.05 0.37
CA HIS A 398 -18.95 25.20 0.61
C HIS A 398 -18.10 24.00 0.20
N ILE A 399 -18.69 22.95 -0.40
CA ILE A 399 -17.94 21.79 -0.90
C ILE A 399 -17.01 22.20 -2.03
N ARG A 400 -15.71 21.92 -1.85
CA ARG A 400 -14.65 22.14 -2.86
C ARG A 400 -14.12 20.85 -3.47
N ARG A 401 -14.26 19.73 -2.76
CA ARG A 401 -13.75 18.43 -3.18
C ARG A 401 -14.85 17.38 -3.09
N MET A 402 -15.09 16.68 -4.18
CA MET A 402 -16.00 15.55 -4.24
C MET A 402 -15.23 14.34 -4.77
N GLN A 403 -15.27 13.23 -4.03
CA GLN A 403 -14.71 11.96 -4.45
C GLN A 403 -15.82 10.93 -4.56
N ILE A 404 -15.88 10.25 -5.69
CA ILE A 404 -16.85 9.18 -5.95
C ILE A 404 -16.04 7.91 -6.14
N HIS A 405 -16.26 6.91 -5.29
CA HIS A 405 -15.64 5.60 -5.42
C HIS A 405 -16.68 4.62 -5.96
N ASP A 406 -16.37 3.94 -7.05
CA ASP A 406 -17.18 2.80 -7.49
C ASP A 406 -16.76 1.55 -6.72
N ARG A 407 -17.38 1.33 -5.56
CA ARG A 407 -17.22 0.12 -4.74
C ARG A 407 -18.38 -0.86 -4.93
N SER A 408 -19.15 -0.73 -6.00
CA SER A 408 -20.24 -1.66 -6.28
C SER A 408 -19.71 -3.10 -6.17
N PRO A 409 -20.34 -3.96 -5.33
CA PRO A 409 -19.91 -5.34 -5.24
C PRO A 409 -20.02 -5.91 -6.65
N ARG A 410 -18.91 -6.46 -7.18
CA ARG A 410 -18.92 -7.23 -8.42
C ARG A 410 -19.66 -8.55 -8.19
N LEU A 411 -20.96 -8.47 -7.91
CA LEU A 411 -21.87 -9.60 -7.90
C LEU A 411 -22.66 -9.54 -9.21
N PRO A 412 -22.63 -10.60 -10.04
CA PRO A 412 -23.46 -10.68 -11.21
C PRO A 412 -24.89 -10.96 -10.76
N GLN A 413 -25.74 -9.95 -10.69
CA GLN A 413 -27.19 -10.17 -10.63
C GLN A 413 -27.84 -9.80 -11.96
N PRO A 414 -28.73 -10.63 -12.54
CA PRO A 414 -29.11 -10.52 -13.95
C PRO A 414 -30.22 -9.51 -14.23
N HIS A 415 -30.76 -8.86 -13.20
CA HIS A 415 -31.97 -8.04 -13.31
C HIS A 415 -31.89 -6.80 -12.43
N THR A 416 -31.29 -5.72 -12.91
CA THR A 416 -31.60 -4.37 -12.41
C THR A 416 -31.27 -3.32 -13.50
N HIS A 417 -32.10 -2.28 -13.54
CA HIS A 417 -32.11 -1.15 -14.50
C HIS A 417 -30.72 -0.54 -14.78
N PRO A 418 -30.53 0.17 -15.91
CA PRO A 418 -29.24 0.76 -16.27
C PRO A 418 -28.83 1.82 -15.24
N TYR A 419 -28.08 1.40 -14.22
CA TYR A 419 -27.44 2.32 -13.29
C TYR A 419 -26.49 3.21 -14.10
N ALA A 420 -26.63 4.53 -13.96
CA ALA A 420 -25.62 5.46 -14.45
C ALA A 420 -24.29 5.03 -13.80
N THR A 421 -23.25 4.78 -14.59
CA THR A 421 -21.93 4.46 -14.04
C THR A 421 -21.28 5.76 -13.56
N ALA A 422 -20.31 5.69 -12.62
CA ALA A 422 -19.53 6.86 -12.23
C ALA A 422 -18.94 7.61 -13.45
N ARG A 423 -18.67 6.87 -14.55
CA ARG A 423 -18.23 7.40 -15.86
C ARG A 423 -19.25 8.28 -16.57
N THR A 424 -20.56 8.03 -16.46
CA THR A 424 -21.59 8.85 -17.11
C THR A 424 -21.93 10.13 -16.33
N LEU A 425 -21.68 10.17 -15.02
CA LEU A 425 -21.98 11.32 -14.16
C LEU A 425 -20.81 12.30 -13.98
N LEU A 426 -19.57 11.81 -14.07
CA LEU A 426 -18.35 12.64 -13.98
C LEU A 426 -18.34 13.87 -14.91
N PRO A 427 -18.74 13.78 -16.20
CA PRO A 427 -18.83 14.94 -17.08
C PRO A 427 -19.89 15.96 -16.63
N LEU A 428 -21.02 15.49 -16.07
CA LEU A 428 -22.15 16.32 -15.66
C LEU A 428 -21.87 17.06 -14.35
N LEU A 429 -21.13 16.43 -13.43
CA LEU A 429 -20.64 17.07 -12.21
C LEU A 429 -19.65 18.20 -12.49
N SER A 430 -18.86 18.10 -13.58
CA SER A 430 -17.94 19.17 -13.98
C SER A 430 -18.65 20.46 -14.46
N GLN A 431 -19.94 20.37 -14.78
CA GLN A 431 -20.76 21.51 -15.21
C GLN A 431 -21.51 22.19 -14.05
N LEU A 432 -21.60 21.55 -12.87
CA LEU A 432 -22.37 22.02 -11.71
C LEU A 432 -21.55 22.81 -10.68
N SER A 433 -20.21 22.85 -10.77
CA SER A 433 -19.36 23.61 -9.85
C SER A 433 -18.13 24.23 -10.54
N PRO A 434 -17.96 25.57 -10.54
CA PRO A 434 -16.77 26.24 -11.08
C PRO A 434 -15.47 25.96 -10.31
N ALA A 435 -15.54 25.34 -9.11
CA ALA A 435 -14.43 25.32 -8.14
C ALA A 435 -13.73 23.96 -7.95
N SER A 436 -14.18 22.87 -8.59
CA SER A 436 -13.69 21.51 -8.27
C SER A 436 -12.87 20.86 -9.39
N ARG A 437 -11.63 21.32 -9.62
CA ARG A 437 -10.64 20.54 -10.39
C ARG A 437 -9.75 19.74 -9.45
N THR A 438 -10.17 18.51 -9.13
CA THR A 438 -9.31 17.30 -9.02
C THR A 438 -10.19 16.09 -8.67
N SER A 439 -10.76 15.43 -9.68
CA SER A 439 -11.29 14.07 -9.54
C SER A 439 -10.11 13.09 -9.55
N LYS A 440 -9.46 12.86 -8.40
CA LYS A 440 -8.48 11.78 -8.31
C LYS A 440 -9.20 10.48 -8.03
N PHE A 441 -9.26 9.61 -9.05
CA PHE A 441 -9.56 8.19 -8.87
C PHE A 441 -8.40 7.59 -8.08
N LYS A 442 -8.57 7.40 -6.77
CA LYS A 442 -7.68 6.52 -6.00
C LYS A 442 -8.41 5.18 -5.92
N PRO A 443 -7.91 4.12 -6.59
CA PRO A 443 -8.29 2.79 -6.14
C PRO A 443 -7.84 2.71 -4.69
N ASP A 444 -8.75 2.41 -3.78
CA ASP A 444 -8.35 1.86 -2.49
C ASP A 444 -7.53 0.61 -2.83
N ILE A 445 -6.21 0.74 -2.68
CA ILE A 445 -5.32 -0.41 -2.63
C ILE A 445 -5.59 -1.02 -1.26
N PHE A 446 -6.72 -1.71 -1.12
CA PHE A 446 -6.66 -2.94 -0.36
C PHE A 446 -5.61 -3.81 -1.05
N PRO A 447 -4.68 -4.46 -0.32
CA PRO A 447 -3.92 -5.53 -0.93
C PRO A 447 -4.95 -6.46 -1.58
N LYS A 448 -4.81 -6.68 -2.90
CA LYS A 448 -5.63 -7.66 -3.62
C LYS A 448 -5.76 -8.89 -2.73
N LEU A 449 -7.01 -9.24 -2.46
CA LEU A 449 -7.44 -10.25 -1.49
C LEU A 449 -6.61 -11.53 -1.54
#